data_AF-A0A7V9GDG9-F1
#
_entry.id   AF-A0A7V9GDG9-F1
#
_cell.length_a   1.000
_cell.length_b   1.000
_cell.length_c   1.000
_cell.angle_alpha   90.00
_cell.angle_beta   90.00
_cell.angle_gamma   90.00
#
_symmetry.space_group_name_H-M   'P 1'
#
loop_
_entity.id
_entity.type
_entity.pdbx_description
1 polymer ?
#
loop_
_entity_poly.entity_id
_entity_poly.type
_entity_poly.pdbx_seq_one_letter_code
_entity_poly.pdbx_strand_id
1 'polypeptide(L)' 'MTNILALDQGTTSSRAIVIDKESQIISLAQKEYTQIFS' A
#
# COMPACT_ATOMS: atom_id res chain seq x y z
N MET A 1 17.90 -5.49 10.10
CA MET A 1 16.51 -5.87 9.81
C MET A 1 16.07 -5.02 8.64
N THR A 2 15.72 -5.65 7.52
CA THR A 2 15.38 -4.96 6.27
C THR A 2 13.96 -5.34 5.90
N ASN A 3 13.11 -4.34 5.68
CA ASN A 3 11.73 -4.50 5.24
C ASN A 3 11.57 -3.87 3.86
N ILE A 4 10.61 -4.36 3.08
CA ILE A 4 10.21 -3.75 1.81
C ILE A 4 8.95 -2.93 2.04
N LEU A 5 8.96 -1.68 1.55
CA LEU A 5 7.75 -0.86 1.44
C LEU A 5 7.25 -0.94 0.01
N ALA A 6 6.06 -1.50 -0.18
CA ALA A 6 5.33 -1.43 -1.44
C ALA A 6 4.31 -0.29 -1.37
N LEU A 7 4.36 0.60 -2.37
CA LEU A 7 3.35 1.62 -2.59
C LEU A 7 2.51 1.20 -3.79
N ASP A 8 1.21 1.09 -3.58
CA ASP A 8 0.24 0.68 -4.59
C ASP A 8 -0.77 1.81 -4.75
N GLN A 9 -0.67 2.51 -5.88
CA GLN A 9 -1.60 3.56 -6.26
C GLN A 9 -2.65 2.96 -7.18
N GLY A 10 -3.77 2.55 -6.60
CA GLY A 10 -4.94 2.12 -7.34
C GLY A 10 -5.72 3.32 -7.84
N THR A 11 -6.73 3.10 -8.68
CA THR A 11 -7.61 4.17 -9.14
C THR A 11 -8.35 4.82 -7.97
N THR A 12 -8.95 4.03 -7.08
CA THR A 12 -9.80 4.51 -5.95
C THR A 12 -9.06 4.78 -4.65
N SER A 13 -7.85 4.24 -4.47
CA SER A 13 -7.12 4.35 -3.20
C SER A 13 -5.60 4.25 -3.37
N SER A 14 -4.89 4.78 -2.39
CA SER A 14 -3.46 4.54 -2.22
C SER A 14 -3.24 3.60 -1.04
N ARG A 15 -2.30 2.65 -1.21
CA ARG A 15 -1.92 1.68 -0.19
C ARG A 15 -0.42 1.72 0.07
N ALA A 16 -0.05 1.51 1.32
CA ALA A 16 1.32 1.33 1.78
C ALA A 16 1.40 0.00 2.53
N ILE A 17 2.24 -0.91 2.06
CA ILE A 17 2.36 -2.28 2.57
C ILE A 17 3.81 -2.51 3.00
N VAL A 18 4.00 -2.93 4.25
CA VAL A 18 5.32 -3.32 4.78
C VAL A 18 5.40 -4.84 4.76
N ILE A 19 6.42 -5.35 4.09
CA ILE A 19 6.66 -6.78 3.88
C ILE A 19 8.01 -7.13 4.52
N ASP A 20 8.03 -8.22 5.28
CA ASP A 20 9.27 -8.74 5.87
C ASP A 20 10.02 -9.69 4.93
N LYS A 21 11.17 -10.21 5.38
CA LYS A 21 12.02 -11.14 4.62
C LYS A 21 11.38 -12.52 4.38
N GLU A 22 10.35 -12.87 5.13
CA GLU A 22 9.59 -14.12 5.01
C GLU A 22 8.40 -13.95 4.05
N SER A 23 8.33 -12.79 3.38
CA SER A 23 7.24 -12.38 2.48
C SER A 23 5.90 -12.20 3.19
N GLN A 24 5.91 -11.97 4.51
CA GLN A 24 4.71 -11.74 5.28
C GLN A 24 4.35 -10.25 5.28
N ILE A 25 3.06 -9.94 5.14
CA ILE A 25 2.55 -8.59 5.32
C ILE A 25 2.51 -8.31 6.82
N ILE A 26 3.38 -7.42 7.29
CA ILE A 26 3.49 -7.07 8.71
C ILE A 26 2.80 -5.75 9.05
N SER A 27 2.48 -4.93 8.04
CA SER A 27 1.66 -3.73 8.20
C SER A 27 1.01 -3.33 6.88
N LEU A 28 -0.19 -2.77 6.94
CA LEU A 28 -0.91 -2.23 5.80
C LEU A 28 -1.64 -0.94 6.19
N ALA A 29 -1.47 0.10 5.40
CA ALA A 29 -2.28 1.31 5.45
C ALA A 29 -2.96 1.54 4.10
N GLN A 30 -4.21 2.00 4.13
CA GLN A 30 -4.99 2.34 2.95
C GLN A 30 -5.68 3.68 3.14
N LYS A 31 -5.69 4.50 2.10
CA LYS A 31 -6.46 5.74 2.03
C LYS A 31 -7.22 5.81 0.72
N GLU A 32 -8.54 5.81 0.82
CA GLU A 32 -9.44 6.08 -0.30
C GLU A 32 -9.50 7.57 -0.61
N TYR A 33 -9.76 7.89 -1.88
CA TYR A 33 -9.98 9.27 -2.31
C TYR A 33 -11.04 9.36 -3.39
N THR A 34 -11.73 10.50 -3.41
CA THR A 34 -12.76 10.81 -4.41
C THR A 34 -12.15 10.86 -5.80
N GLN A 35 -12.77 10.14 -6.73
CA GLN A 35 -12.37 10.16 -8.13
C GLN A 35 -12.87 11.44 -8.82
N ILE A 36 -12.01 12.06 -9.62
CA ILE A 36 -12.40 13.18 -10.48
C ILE A 36 -12.45 12.62 -11.90
N PHE A 37 -13.66 12.44 -12.42
CA PHE A 37 -13.92 11.99 -13.80
C PHE A 37 -14.47 13.15 -14.64
N SER A 38 -14.26 13.10 -15.95
CA SER A 38 -14.76 14.06 -16.95
C SER A 38 -15.68 13.38 -17.96
#